data_AF-A0A9P7QA71-F1
#
_entry.id   AF-A0A9P7QA71-F1
#
_cell.length_a   1.000
_cell.length_b   1.000
_cell.length_c   1.000
_cell.angle_alpha   90.00
_cell.angle_beta   90.00
_cell.angle_gamma   90.00
#
_symmetry.space_group_name_H-M   'P 1'
#
loop_
_entity.id
_entity.type
_entity.pdbx_description
1 polymer ?
#
loop_
_entity_poly.entity_id
_entity_poly.type
_entity_poly.pdbx_seq_one_letter_code
_entity_poly.pdbx_strand_id
1 'polypeptide(L)'
;MESFNAATTLQASYNKPQLSSVDQWDDWIEALQQFAEGQGFWSEVNPDNPDTTADVLVQPRVATSDECNAFIAKHSTETNRVTLHDAIQYQHMVYQEKVRRYKEQEVKERTIHSWMASTVLPSVHASVLAKIRKDKNTSLVTPRQVTKELKARFAQDPVVKTAATATRYKDLLHQARMANVEPERWIADWNEIYQKASHQEIPEVQGPNAIRDFLRAVGARFEPAWANGKLSKLIEYNGAIPSTFTLVGLADDQQYQCYSGSTGLKQLQQQHEV
;
A
#
# COMPACT_ATOMS: atom_id res chain seq x y z
N MET A 1 -8.76 28.93 -31.60
CA MET A 1 -9.54 27.94 -30.83
C MET A 1 -8.55 27.13 -30.01
N GLU A 2 -8.03 27.74 -28.96
CA GLU A 2 -7.09 27.12 -28.02
C GLU A 2 -7.75 27.13 -26.65
N SER A 3 -8.23 25.96 -26.23
CA SER A 3 -8.64 25.62 -24.87
C SER A 3 -9.03 24.12 -24.92
N PHE A 4 -8.66 23.20 -24.04
CA PHE A 4 -8.21 23.23 -22.65
C PHE A 4 -7.20 22.07 -22.44
N ASN A 5 -5.94 22.39 -22.14
CA ASN A 5 -5.00 21.44 -21.51
C ASN A 5 -4.86 21.88 -20.06
N ALA A 6 -5.69 21.33 -19.17
CA ALA A 6 -5.57 21.52 -17.73
C ALA A 6 -6.28 20.39 -16.98
N ALA A 7 -5.70 19.19 -17.01
CA ALA A 7 -5.87 18.24 -15.91
C ALA A 7 -4.56 18.25 -15.14
N THR A 8 -4.55 19.10 -14.13
CA THR A 8 -3.46 19.41 -13.21
C THR A 8 -2.90 18.13 -12.59
N THR A 9 -1.70 17.76 -13.03
CA THR A 9 -0.84 16.80 -12.34
C THR A 9 -0.51 17.35 -10.96
N LEU A 10 -1.21 16.88 -9.93
CA LEU A 10 -0.72 16.95 -8.55
C LEU A 10 0.49 16.00 -8.42
N GLN A 11 1.63 16.44 -8.97
CA GLN A 11 2.93 15.88 -8.68
C GLN A 11 3.38 16.45 -7.32
N ALA A 12 2.79 15.93 -6.25
CA ALA A 12 3.55 15.85 -5.01
C ALA A 12 4.81 15.04 -5.34
N SER A 13 5.98 15.58 -5.00
CA SER A 13 7.28 14.96 -5.21
C SER A 13 7.44 13.74 -4.29
N TYR A 14 6.62 12.71 -4.49
CA TYR A 14 6.86 11.39 -3.97
C TYR A 14 7.90 10.75 -4.86
N ASN A 15 9.09 10.48 -4.32
CA ASN A 15 10.03 9.58 -4.97
C ASN A 15 9.28 8.28 -5.25
N LYS A 16 9.07 7.97 -6.53
CA LYS A 16 8.38 6.75 -6.92
C LYS A 16 9.19 5.57 -6.36
N PRO A 17 8.61 4.72 -5.51
CA PRO A 17 9.34 3.61 -4.93
C PRO A 17 9.78 2.67 -6.06
N GLN A 18 11.04 2.25 -6.04
CA GLN A 18 11.56 1.31 -7.01
C GLN A 18 11.46 -0.11 -6.42
N LEU A 19 10.82 -1.03 -7.14
CA LEU A 19 10.74 -2.44 -6.78
C LEU A 19 11.90 -3.21 -7.41
N SER A 20 12.89 -3.52 -6.58
CA SER A 20 14.10 -4.27 -6.94
C SER A 20 14.41 -5.40 -5.95
N SER A 21 14.00 -5.24 -4.68
CA SER A 21 14.17 -6.22 -3.62
C SER A 21 12.85 -6.54 -2.94
N VAL A 22 12.88 -7.62 -2.16
CA VAL A 22 11.76 -8.14 -1.37
C VAL A 22 11.34 -7.13 -0.29
N ASP A 23 12.28 -6.40 0.30
CA ASP A 23 12.02 -5.43 1.36
C ASP A 23 11.23 -4.19 0.88
N GLN A 24 11.22 -3.95 -0.44
CA GLN A 24 10.51 -2.82 -1.06
C GLN A 24 9.07 -3.16 -1.43
N TRP A 25 8.63 -4.40 -1.24
CA TRP A 25 7.31 -4.84 -1.67
C TRP A 25 6.18 -4.05 -1.00
N ASP A 26 6.24 -3.89 0.33
CA ASP A 26 5.16 -3.26 1.10
C ASP A 26 4.97 -1.78 0.69
N ASP A 27 6.06 -1.01 0.64
CA ASP A 27 6.03 0.39 0.23
C ASP A 27 5.57 0.53 -1.24
N TRP A 28 6.00 -0.40 -2.10
CA TRP A 28 5.64 -0.37 -3.51
C TRP A 28 4.17 -0.72 -3.75
N ILE A 29 3.62 -1.73 -3.07
CA ILE A 29 2.22 -2.13 -3.24
C ILE A 29 1.28 -1.06 -2.67
N GLU A 30 1.66 -0.41 -1.57
CA GLU A 30 0.92 0.73 -1.03
C GLU A 30 0.91 1.91 -2.01
N ALA A 31 2.07 2.26 -2.57
CA ALA A 31 2.15 3.32 -3.57
C ALA A 31 1.35 2.99 -4.84
N LEU A 32 1.35 1.73 -5.28
CA LEU A 32 0.52 1.28 -6.40
C LEU A 32 -0.97 1.38 -6.06
N GLN A 33 -1.36 1.00 -4.84
CA GLN A 33 -2.74 1.09 -4.38
C GLN A 33 -3.22 2.55 -4.39
N GLN A 34 -2.48 3.46 -3.74
CA GLN A 34 -2.82 4.89 -3.73
C GLN A 34 -2.92 5.47 -5.15
N PHE A 35 -1.98 5.09 -6.03
CA PHE A 35 -2.00 5.52 -7.43
C PHE A 35 -3.22 4.99 -8.18
N ALA A 36 -3.56 3.71 -8.04
CA ALA A 36 -4.68 3.07 -8.72
C ALA A 36 -6.05 3.50 -8.16
N GLU A 37 -6.15 3.73 -6.86
CA GLU A 37 -7.33 4.31 -6.21
C GLU A 37 -7.60 5.73 -6.70
N GLY A 38 -6.55 6.55 -6.86
CA GLY A 38 -6.65 7.87 -7.47
C GLY A 38 -7.17 7.85 -8.92
N GLN A 39 -7.07 6.71 -9.62
CA GLN A 39 -7.63 6.51 -10.97
C GLN A 39 -8.97 5.73 -10.96
N GLY A 40 -9.46 5.31 -9.79
CA GLY A 40 -10.63 4.45 -9.64
C GLY A 40 -10.48 3.13 -10.39
N PHE A 41 -9.31 2.48 -10.26
CA PHE A 41 -8.94 1.26 -11.01
C PHE A 41 -8.25 0.20 -10.12
N TRP A 42 -8.27 0.37 -8.80
CA TRP A 42 -7.62 -0.56 -7.88
C TRP A 42 -8.23 -1.97 -7.94
N SER A 43 -9.54 -2.08 -8.11
CA SER A 43 -10.23 -3.38 -8.21
C SER A 43 -9.66 -4.28 -9.30
N GLU A 44 -9.21 -3.70 -10.42
CA GLU A 44 -8.64 -4.32 -11.61
C GLU A 44 -7.14 -4.60 -11.50
N VAL A 45 -6.47 -4.04 -10.49
CA VAL A 45 -5.02 -4.16 -10.27
C VAL A 45 -4.69 -5.04 -9.06
N ASN A 46 -5.58 -5.04 -8.07
CA ASN A 46 -5.39 -5.70 -6.78
C ASN A 46 -4.98 -7.18 -6.96
N PRO A 47 -3.79 -7.58 -6.45
CA PRO A 47 -3.28 -8.94 -6.63
C PRO A 47 -4.04 -9.99 -5.81
N ASP A 48 -4.79 -9.59 -4.79
CA ASP A 48 -5.58 -10.50 -3.93
C ASP A 48 -6.92 -10.93 -4.54
N ASN A 49 -7.40 -10.17 -5.53
CA ASN A 49 -8.61 -10.52 -6.26
C ASN A 49 -8.33 -11.62 -7.29
N PRO A 50 -9.29 -12.52 -7.58
CA PRO A 50 -9.13 -13.54 -8.62
C PRO A 50 -8.99 -12.90 -10.02
N ASP A 51 -8.36 -13.62 -10.95
CA ASP A 51 -8.35 -13.19 -12.36
C ASP A 51 -9.79 -13.28 -12.87
N THR A 52 -10.28 -12.21 -13.50
CA THR A 52 -11.62 -12.20 -14.09
C THR A 52 -11.54 -11.98 -15.60
N THR A 53 -12.52 -12.51 -16.33
CA THR A 53 -12.65 -12.25 -17.78
C THR A 53 -12.94 -10.78 -18.07
N ALA A 54 -13.44 -10.03 -17.08
CA ALA A 54 -13.63 -8.59 -17.15
C ALA A 54 -12.32 -7.79 -17.11
N ASP A 55 -11.22 -8.40 -16.67
CA ASP A 55 -9.89 -7.76 -16.67
C ASP A 55 -9.31 -7.63 -18.09
N VAL A 56 -9.89 -8.30 -19.08
CA VAL A 56 -9.44 -8.21 -20.48
C VAL A 56 -10.29 -7.19 -21.21
N LEU A 57 -9.64 -6.11 -21.66
CA LEU A 57 -10.24 -5.12 -22.53
C LEU A 57 -10.64 -5.71 -23.89
N VAL A 58 -11.94 -5.84 -24.12
CA VAL A 58 -12.49 -6.28 -25.41
C VAL A 58 -12.95 -5.07 -26.21
N GLN A 59 -12.41 -4.92 -27.42
CA GLN A 59 -12.82 -3.85 -28.33
C GLN A 59 -14.30 -3.99 -28.70
N PRO A 60 -15.13 -2.95 -28.54
CA PRO A 60 -16.52 -2.99 -28.94
C PRO A 60 -16.66 -3.23 -30.44
N ARG A 61 -17.59 -4.10 -30.83
CA ARG A 61 -17.96 -4.33 -32.22
C ARG A 61 -19.30 -3.68 -32.57
N VAL A 62 -19.45 -3.31 -33.83
CA VAL A 62 -20.74 -2.87 -34.38
C VAL A 62 -21.73 -4.04 -34.34
N ALA A 63 -23.00 -3.72 -34.11
CA ALA A 63 -24.07 -4.71 -34.14
C ALA A 63 -24.23 -5.28 -35.56
N THR A 64 -24.48 -6.58 -35.62
CA THR A 64 -24.78 -7.31 -36.85
C THR A 64 -26.23 -7.09 -37.29
N SER A 65 -26.52 -7.38 -38.55
CA SER A 65 -27.89 -7.30 -39.07
C SER A 65 -28.86 -8.18 -38.28
N ASP A 66 -28.41 -9.34 -37.81
CA ASP A 66 -29.24 -10.27 -37.03
C ASP A 66 -29.59 -9.70 -35.66
N GLU A 67 -28.66 -8.98 -35.02
CA GLU A 67 -28.90 -8.30 -33.74
C GLU A 67 -29.88 -7.13 -33.88
N CYS A 68 -29.81 -6.39 -34.99
CA CYS A 68 -30.79 -5.37 -35.33
C CYS A 68 -32.18 -5.98 -35.57
N ASN A 69 -32.26 -7.09 -36.31
CA ASN A 69 -33.51 -7.80 -36.57
C ASN A 69 -34.12 -8.38 -35.28
N ALA A 70 -33.29 -8.92 -34.39
CA ALA A 70 -33.72 -9.39 -33.07
C ALA A 70 -34.27 -8.26 -32.20
N PHE A 71 -33.66 -7.07 -32.24
CA PHE A 71 -34.18 -5.88 -31.56
C PHE A 71 -35.56 -5.49 -32.10
N ILE A 72 -35.74 -5.47 -33.42
CA ILE A 72 -37.04 -5.16 -34.06
C ILE A 72 -38.09 -6.16 -33.61
N ALA A 73 -37.79 -7.46 -33.66
CA ALA A 73 -38.71 -8.52 -33.27
C ALA A 73 -39.09 -8.44 -31.77
N LYS A 74 -38.16 -8.01 -30.91
CA LYS A 74 -38.38 -7.88 -29.47
C LYS A 74 -39.18 -6.63 -29.09
N HIS A 75 -39.00 -5.53 -29.81
CA HIS A 75 -39.53 -4.21 -29.42
C HIS A 75 -40.71 -3.73 -30.27
N SER A 76 -41.06 -4.44 -31.35
CA SER A 76 -42.28 -4.17 -32.10
C SER A 76 -43.50 -4.73 -31.37
N THR A 77 -44.56 -3.92 -31.28
CA THR A 77 -45.86 -4.31 -30.73
C THR A 77 -46.95 -4.20 -31.81
N GLU A 78 -48.14 -4.72 -31.56
CA GLU A 78 -49.28 -4.62 -32.49
C GLU A 78 -49.65 -3.17 -32.83
N THR A 79 -49.38 -2.23 -31.93
CA THR A 79 -49.69 -0.80 -32.07
C THR A 79 -48.50 0.08 -32.45
N ASN A 80 -47.25 -0.42 -32.35
CA ASN A 80 -46.06 0.35 -32.73
C ASN A 80 -45.00 -0.55 -33.38
N ARG A 81 -44.72 -0.28 -34.66
CA ARG A 81 -43.75 -1.06 -35.44
C ARG A 81 -42.39 -0.36 -35.43
N VAL A 82 -41.41 -0.97 -34.77
CA VAL A 82 -40.02 -0.50 -34.77
C VAL A 82 -39.43 -0.72 -36.17
N THR A 83 -38.82 0.32 -36.73
CA THR A 83 -38.17 0.22 -38.04
C THR A 83 -36.73 -0.27 -37.92
N LEU A 84 -36.17 -0.74 -39.03
CA LEU A 84 -34.74 -1.05 -39.09
C LEU A 84 -33.88 0.19 -38.81
N HIS A 85 -34.35 1.37 -39.19
CA HIS A 85 -33.65 2.62 -38.91
C HIS A 85 -33.55 2.88 -37.39
N ASP A 86 -34.66 2.70 -36.65
CA ASP A 86 -34.69 2.87 -35.19
C ASP A 86 -33.76 1.87 -34.50
N ALA A 87 -33.75 0.61 -34.97
CA ALA A 87 -32.87 -0.43 -34.46
C ALA A 87 -31.39 -0.08 -34.68
N ILE A 88 -31.03 0.40 -35.88
CA ILE A 88 -29.65 0.83 -36.20
C ILE A 88 -29.26 2.02 -35.34
N GLN A 89 -30.12 3.03 -35.19
CA GLN A 89 -29.85 4.19 -34.34
C GLN A 89 -29.61 3.79 -32.89
N TYR A 90 -30.47 2.93 -32.33
CA TYR A 90 -30.31 2.43 -30.96
C TYR A 90 -28.99 1.65 -30.80
N GLN A 91 -28.69 0.71 -31.70
CA GLN A 91 -27.46 -0.07 -31.63
C GLN A 91 -26.21 0.80 -31.82
N HIS A 92 -26.30 1.85 -32.66
CA HIS A 92 -25.24 2.84 -32.81
C HIS A 92 -24.99 3.60 -31.50
N MET A 93 -26.04 4.06 -30.82
CA MET A 93 -25.92 4.72 -29.51
C MET A 93 -25.29 3.80 -28.46
N VAL A 94 -25.73 2.54 -28.39
CA VAL A 94 -25.16 1.53 -27.48
C VAL A 94 -23.69 1.27 -27.81
N TYR A 95 -23.34 1.19 -29.10
CA TYR A 95 -21.97 1.03 -29.55
C TYR A 95 -21.09 2.23 -29.14
N GLN A 96 -21.56 3.47 -29.34
CA GLN A 96 -20.82 4.68 -28.94
C GLN A 96 -20.53 4.70 -27.44
N GLU A 97 -21.51 4.35 -26.61
CA GLU A 97 -21.32 4.27 -25.15
C GLU A 97 -20.31 3.17 -24.76
N LYS A 98 -20.36 2.01 -25.43
CA LYS A 98 -19.35 0.96 -25.23
C LYS A 98 -17.95 1.41 -25.65
N VAL A 99 -17.83 2.13 -26.77
CA VAL A 99 -16.55 2.70 -27.24
C VAL A 99 -16.01 3.73 -26.27
N ARG A 100 -16.88 4.60 -25.73
CA ARG A 100 -16.50 5.59 -24.71
C ARG A 100 -15.89 4.90 -23.49
N ARG A 101 -16.59 3.92 -22.92
CA ARG A 101 -16.10 3.13 -21.76
C ARG A 101 -14.81 2.38 -22.07
N TYR A 102 -14.72 1.77 -23.25
CA TYR A 102 -13.50 1.07 -23.69
C TYR A 102 -12.30 2.01 -23.71
N LYS A 103 -12.44 3.20 -24.31
CA LYS A 103 -11.35 4.19 -24.38
C LYS A 103 -10.94 4.70 -23.00
N GLU A 104 -11.90 4.95 -22.11
CA GLU A 104 -11.62 5.35 -20.73
C GLU A 104 -10.81 4.29 -19.99
N GLN A 105 -11.23 3.03 -20.09
CA GLN A 105 -10.54 1.90 -19.47
C GLN A 105 -9.15 1.64 -20.10
N GLU A 106 -9.02 1.79 -21.42
CA GLU A 106 -7.74 1.66 -22.14
C GLU A 106 -6.71 2.70 -21.67
N VAL A 107 -7.14 3.94 -21.46
CA VAL A 107 -6.26 5.00 -20.91
C VAL A 107 -5.81 4.65 -19.49
N LYS A 108 -6.72 4.14 -18.64
CA LYS A 108 -6.38 3.70 -17.28
C LYS A 108 -5.37 2.55 -17.29
N GLU A 109 -5.61 1.50 -18.07
CA GLU A 109 -4.70 0.35 -18.17
C GLU A 109 -3.32 0.77 -18.66
N ARG A 110 -3.23 1.59 -19.72
CA ARG A 110 -1.95 2.10 -20.21
C ARG A 110 -1.22 2.92 -19.16
N THR A 111 -1.95 3.75 -18.40
CA THR A 111 -1.38 4.58 -17.33
C THR A 111 -0.77 3.72 -16.23
N ILE A 112 -1.49 2.67 -15.79
CA ILE A 112 -1.00 1.73 -14.77
C ILE A 112 0.18 0.93 -15.27
N HIS A 113 0.13 0.39 -16.50
CA HIS A 113 1.25 -0.32 -17.09
C HIS A 113 2.49 0.57 -17.22
N SER A 114 2.33 1.82 -17.63
CA SER A 114 3.43 2.78 -17.69
C SER A 114 3.99 3.09 -16.30
N TRP A 115 3.13 3.17 -15.29
CA TRP A 115 3.57 3.37 -13.90
C TRP A 115 4.39 2.18 -13.42
N MET A 116 3.87 0.95 -13.56
CA MET A 116 4.56 -0.29 -13.18
C MET A 116 5.90 -0.44 -13.90
N ALA A 117 5.95 -0.18 -15.21
CA ALA A 117 7.18 -0.24 -15.98
C ALA A 117 8.22 0.80 -15.52
N SER A 118 7.78 1.93 -14.94
CA SER A 118 8.67 2.96 -14.41
C SER A 118 9.14 2.71 -12.97
N THR A 119 8.41 1.92 -12.20
CA THR A 119 8.69 1.65 -10.78
C THR A 119 9.30 0.29 -10.53
N VAL A 120 9.15 -0.67 -11.45
CA VAL A 120 9.79 -2.00 -11.35
C VAL A 120 11.10 -1.98 -12.11
N LEU A 121 12.13 -2.67 -11.59
CA LEU A 121 13.40 -2.84 -12.31
C LEU A 121 13.14 -3.41 -13.73
N PRO A 122 13.69 -2.82 -14.81
CA PRO A 122 13.32 -3.21 -16.18
C PRO A 122 13.52 -4.69 -16.50
N SER A 123 14.59 -5.30 -15.96
CA SER A 123 14.87 -6.74 -16.11
C SER A 123 13.81 -7.61 -15.43
N VAL A 124 13.36 -7.21 -14.23
CA VAL A 124 12.29 -7.87 -13.48
C VAL A 124 10.98 -7.75 -14.24
N HIS A 125 10.62 -6.54 -14.66
CA HIS A 125 9.38 -6.28 -15.40
C HIS A 125 9.32 -7.10 -16.70
N ALA A 126 10.39 -7.11 -17.50
CA ALA A 126 10.47 -7.91 -18.71
C ALA A 126 10.36 -9.42 -18.44
N SER A 127 11.01 -9.92 -17.38
CA SER A 127 10.94 -11.33 -16.97
C SER A 127 9.52 -11.73 -16.55
N VAL A 128 8.81 -10.87 -15.81
CA VAL A 128 7.42 -11.09 -15.39
C VAL A 128 6.50 -11.17 -16.60
N LEU A 129 6.59 -10.20 -17.51
CA LEU A 129 5.79 -10.22 -18.74
C LEU A 129 6.04 -11.46 -19.59
N ALA A 130 7.30 -11.88 -19.72
CA ALA A 130 7.66 -13.09 -20.47
C ALA A 130 7.04 -14.36 -19.85
N LYS A 131 7.07 -14.47 -18.52
CA LYS A 131 6.46 -15.59 -17.80
C LYS A 131 4.94 -15.63 -18.01
N ILE A 132 4.25 -14.51 -17.81
CA ILE A 132 2.78 -14.45 -17.97
C ILE A 132 2.37 -14.86 -19.39
N ARG A 133 3.05 -14.32 -20.41
CA ARG A 133 2.76 -14.64 -21.82
C ARG A 133 2.94 -16.12 -22.13
N LYS A 134 3.98 -16.74 -21.56
CA LYS A 134 4.26 -18.17 -21.72
C LYS A 134 3.20 -19.03 -21.04
N ASP A 135 2.86 -18.70 -19.79
CA ASP A 135 1.96 -19.52 -18.96
C ASP A 135 0.51 -19.46 -19.44
N LYS A 136 0.06 -18.28 -19.90
CA LYS A 136 -1.31 -18.06 -20.36
C LYS A 136 -1.48 -18.22 -21.88
N ASN A 137 -0.39 -18.50 -22.62
CA ASN A 137 -0.36 -18.59 -24.08
C ASN A 137 -1.08 -17.40 -24.77
N THR A 138 -0.82 -16.19 -24.29
CA THR A 138 -1.47 -14.96 -24.78
C THR A 138 -0.47 -13.83 -24.88
N SER A 139 -0.69 -12.91 -25.82
CA SER A 139 0.07 -11.66 -25.92
C SER A 139 -0.46 -10.59 -24.96
N LEU A 140 -1.72 -10.71 -24.52
CA LEU A 140 -2.39 -9.75 -23.67
C LEU A 140 -2.06 -10.02 -22.20
N VAL A 141 -1.52 -9.02 -21.52
CA VAL A 141 -1.15 -9.10 -20.11
C VAL A 141 -1.91 -8.02 -19.36
N THR A 142 -2.70 -8.40 -18.35
CA THR A 142 -3.47 -7.44 -17.57
C THR A 142 -2.64 -6.88 -16.41
N PRO A 143 -2.94 -5.67 -15.91
CA PRO A 143 -2.28 -5.12 -14.73
C PRO A 143 -2.32 -6.06 -13.51
N ARG A 144 -3.46 -6.70 -13.25
CA ARG A 144 -3.61 -7.70 -12.17
C ARG A 144 -2.59 -8.83 -12.28
N GLN A 145 -2.41 -9.39 -13.48
CA GLN A 145 -1.49 -10.50 -13.70
C GLN A 145 -0.05 -10.09 -13.39
N VAL A 146 0.33 -8.87 -13.77
CA VAL A 146 1.64 -8.31 -13.42
C VAL A 146 1.78 -8.18 -11.91
N THR A 147 0.81 -7.55 -11.23
CA THR A 147 0.87 -7.36 -9.77
C THR A 147 0.90 -8.69 -9.01
N LYS A 148 0.17 -9.70 -9.46
CA LYS A 148 0.17 -11.05 -8.85
C LYS A 148 1.52 -11.73 -8.97
N GLU A 149 2.13 -11.67 -10.14
CA GLU A 149 3.44 -12.29 -10.35
C GLU A 149 4.53 -11.54 -9.58
N LEU A 150 4.42 -10.20 -9.47
CA LEU A 150 5.30 -9.42 -8.60
C LEU A 150 5.09 -9.77 -7.12
N LYS A 151 3.84 -9.95 -6.68
CA LYS A 151 3.52 -10.41 -5.32
C LYS A 151 4.14 -11.77 -5.04
N ALA A 152 4.00 -12.73 -5.94
CA ALA A 152 4.58 -14.06 -5.80
C ALA A 152 6.12 -14.04 -5.70
N ARG A 153 6.77 -13.02 -6.27
CA ARG A 153 8.24 -12.90 -6.28
C ARG A 153 8.80 -12.07 -5.12
N PHE A 154 8.10 -11.04 -4.69
CA PHE A 154 8.62 -10.04 -3.75
C PHE A 154 7.87 -9.96 -2.43
N ALA A 155 6.63 -10.45 -2.34
CA ALA A 155 5.96 -10.52 -1.06
C ALA A 155 6.64 -11.56 -0.19
N GLN A 156 7.15 -11.13 0.96
CA GLN A 156 7.65 -12.06 1.98
C GLN A 156 6.51 -12.93 2.46
N ASP A 157 6.81 -14.19 2.73
CA ASP A 157 5.91 -15.03 3.53
C ASP A 157 5.65 -14.31 4.86
N PRO A 158 4.38 -14.16 5.28
CA PRO A 158 4.03 -13.56 6.56
C PRO A 158 4.90 -14.11 7.71
N VAL A 159 5.17 -15.42 7.75
CA VAL A 159 6.00 -16.03 8.80
C VAL A 159 7.43 -15.49 8.77
N VAL A 160 8.02 -15.35 7.59
CA VAL A 160 9.37 -14.82 7.41
C VAL A 160 9.42 -13.34 7.79
N LYS A 161 8.40 -12.57 7.40
CA LYS A 161 8.27 -11.15 7.74
C LYS A 161 8.18 -10.95 9.26
N THR A 162 7.32 -11.71 9.93
CA THR A 162 7.17 -11.66 11.40
C THR A 162 8.48 -12.02 12.11
N ALA A 163 9.16 -13.08 11.65
CA ALA A 163 10.46 -13.48 12.20
C ALA A 163 11.55 -12.41 11.99
N ALA A 164 11.61 -11.79 10.81
CA ALA A 164 12.56 -10.72 10.51
C ALA A 164 12.31 -9.49 11.40
N THR A 165 11.05 -9.06 11.56
CA THR A 165 10.67 -7.98 12.47
C THR A 165 11.07 -8.29 13.91
N ALA A 166 10.78 -9.51 14.39
CA ALA A 166 11.14 -9.94 15.75
C ALA A 166 12.65 -9.94 16.00
N THR A 167 13.45 -10.42 15.03
CA THR A 167 14.92 -10.36 15.11
C THR A 167 15.40 -8.92 15.11
N ARG A 168 14.90 -8.08 14.19
CA ARG A 168 15.32 -6.67 14.10
C ARG A 168 15.00 -5.89 15.39
N TYR A 169 13.86 -6.16 16.01
CA TYR A 169 13.49 -5.58 17.29
C TYR A 169 14.50 -5.95 18.39
N LYS A 170 14.86 -7.23 18.50
CA LYS A 170 15.87 -7.72 19.46
C LYS A 170 17.25 -7.11 19.20
N ASP A 171 17.63 -6.96 17.93
CA ASP A 171 18.90 -6.33 17.54
C ASP A 171 18.94 -4.86 17.97
N LEU A 172 17.85 -4.11 17.79
CA LEU A 172 17.77 -2.72 18.24
C LEU A 172 17.90 -2.60 19.76
N LEU A 173 17.25 -3.47 20.53
CA LEU A 173 17.42 -3.51 21.98
C LEU A 173 18.86 -3.81 22.40
N HIS A 174 19.58 -4.63 21.63
CA HIS A 174 20.99 -4.91 21.87
C HIS A 174 21.88 -3.71 21.50
N GLN A 175 21.59 -3.05 20.37
CA GLN A 175 22.31 -1.86 19.91
C GLN A 175 22.26 -0.72 20.93
N ALA A 176 21.14 -0.53 21.62
CA ALA A 176 21.00 0.46 22.70
C ALA A 176 22.07 0.34 23.81
N ARG A 177 22.65 -0.86 23.97
CA ARG A 177 23.69 -1.14 24.97
C ARG A 177 25.10 -0.82 24.48
N MET A 178 25.28 -0.54 23.19
CA MET A 178 26.58 -0.30 22.56
C MET A 178 27.03 1.16 22.73
N ALA A 179 28.35 1.39 22.67
CA ALA A 179 28.96 2.68 23.06
C ALA A 179 28.75 3.85 22.10
N ASN A 180 28.37 3.59 20.85
CA ASN A 180 28.40 4.56 19.76
C ASN A 180 27.01 4.75 19.11
N VAL A 181 25.94 4.47 19.84
CA VAL A 181 24.57 4.63 19.33
C VAL A 181 24.01 5.97 19.78
N GLU A 182 23.56 6.76 18.81
CA GLU A 182 22.90 8.04 19.03
C GLU A 182 21.47 7.81 19.52
N PRO A 183 21.09 8.33 20.71
CA PRO A 183 19.78 8.04 21.32
C PRO A 183 18.59 8.44 20.45
N GLU A 184 18.63 9.62 19.82
CA GLU A 184 17.51 10.14 19.01
C GLU A 184 17.25 9.26 17.79
N ARG A 185 18.32 8.91 17.06
CA ARG A 185 18.24 8.01 15.90
C ARG A 185 17.76 6.62 16.32
N TRP A 186 18.24 6.12 17.44
CA TRP A 186 17.83 4.81 17.95
C TRP A 186 16.34 4.79 18.33
N ILE A 187 15.83 5.83 18.99
CA ILE A 187 14.40 5.93 19.34
C ILE A 187 13.54 5.95 18.09
N ALA A 188 13.95 6.69 17.04
CA ALA A 188 13.23 6.72 15.77
C ALA A 188 13.18 5.33 15.11
N ASP A 189 14.34 4.67 14.98
CA ASP A 189 14.45 3.32 14.40
C ASP A 189 13.65 2.28 15.24
N TRP A 190 13.70 2.40 16.57
CA TRP A 190 12.95 1.53 17.48
C TRP A 190 11.45 1.75 17.38
N ASN A 191 10.97 3.00 17.33
CA ASN A 191 9.55 3.31 17.17
C ASN A 191 8.99 2.74 15.88
N GLU A 192 9.71 2.89 14.76
CA GLU A 192 9.29 2.34 13.47
C GLU A 192 9.11 0.81 13.55
N ILE A 193 10.10 0.10 14.09
CA ILE A 193 10.06 -1.36 14.21
C ILE A 193 9.02 -1.81 15.25
N TYR A 194 8.87 -1.09 16.35
CA TYR A 194 7.87 -1.38 17.37
C TYR A 194 6.46 -1.25 16.81
N GLN A 195 6.16 -0.19 16.05
CA GLN A 195 4.87 -0.04 15.37
C GLN A 195 4.63 -1.20 14.41
N LYS A 196 5.60 -1.53 13.56
CA LYS A 196 5.51 -2.69 12.64
C LYS A 196 5.24 -4.00 13.39
N ALA A 197 5.96 -4.26 14.48
CA ALA A 197 5.82 -5.46 15.29
C ALA A 197 4.49 -5.53 16.05
N SER A 198 3.98 -4.37 16.51
CA SER A 198 2.69 -4.27 17.20
C SER A 198 1.54 -4.60 16.25
N HIS A 199 1.57 -4.12 15.02
CA HIS A 199 0.56 -4.45 13.99
C HIS A 199 0.60 -5.93 13.58
N GLN A 200 1.76 -6.58 13.68
CA GLN A 200 1.95 -8.01 13.42
C GLN A 200 1.64 -8.91 14.63
N GLU A 201 1.21 -8.32 15.75
CA GLU A 201 0.89 -9.02 17.00
C GLU A 201 2.02 -9.93 17.51
N ILE A 202 3.28 -9.48 17.36
CA ILE A 202 4.45 -10.28 17.77
C ILE A 202 4.46 -10.43 19.30
N PRO A 203 4.44 -11.66 19.85
CA PRO A 203 4.39 -11.86 21.30
C PRO A 203 5.57 -11.24 22.05
N GLU A 204 6.77 -11.23 21.44
CA GLU A 204 7.97 -10.68 22.08
C GLU A 204 8.00 -9.16 22.23
N VAL A 205 7.19 -8.42 21.48
CA VAL A 205 7.13 -6.94 21.59
C VAL A 205 5.97 -6.48 22.49
N GLN A 206 5.19 -7.43 23.01
CA GLN A 206 4.01 -7.15 23.81
C GLN A 206 4.20 -7.53 25.28
N GLY A 207 3.43 -6.86 26.13
CA GLY A 207 3.29 -7.20 27.53
C GLY A 207 4.48 -6.81 28.42
N PRO A 208 4.47 -7.31 29.67
CA PRO A 208 5.40 -6.87 30.72
C PRO A 208 6.87 -7.13 30.40
N ASN A 209 7.16 -8.22 29.68
CA ASN A 209 8.53 -8.61 29.35
C ASN A 209 9.15 -7.66 28.33
N ALA A 210 8.40 -7.24 27.32
CA ALA A 210 8.86 -6.27 26.33
C ALA A 210 9.17 -4.91 26.99
N ILE A 211 8.31 -4.45 27.91
CA ILE A 211 8.53 -3.23 28.69
C ILE A 211 9.82 -3.33 29.50
N ARG A 212 10.03 -4.45 30.19
CA ARG A 212 11.24 -4.68 30.98
C ARG A 212 12.50 -4.70 30.10
N ASP A 213 12.44 -5.33 28.94
CA ASP A 213 13.58 -5.44 28.03
C ASP A 213 13.93 -4.08 27.39
N PHE A 214 12.93 -3.27 27.05
CA PHE A 214 13.12 -1.88 26.65
C PHE A 214 13.75 -1.03 27.76
N LEU A 215 13.21 -1.06 28.99
CA LEU A 215 13.77 -0.31 30.11
C LEU A 215 15.21 -0.73 30.42
N ARG A 216 15.53 -2.02 30.31
CA ARG A 216 16.92 -2.51 30.44
C ARG A 216 17.83 -2.01 29.31
N ALA A 217 17.32 -1.92 28.09
CA ALA A 217 18.06 -1.40 26.95
C ALA A 217 18.38 0.10 27.13
N VAL A 218 17.37 0.92 27.48
CA VAL A 218 17.53 2.35 27.73
C VAL A 218 18.39 2.61 28.96
N GLY A 219 18.17 1.86 30.04
CA GLY A 219 18.90 2.01 31.30
C GLY A 219 20.35 1.57 31.26
N ALA A 220 20.78 0.87 30.19
CA ALA A 220 22.16 0.46 30.04
C ALA A 220 23.09 1.66 29.81
N ARG A 221 22.67 2.64 29.00
CA ARG A 221 23.54 3.77 28.60
C ARG A 221 22.84 5.10 28.37
N PHE A 222 21.57 5.12 27.98
CA PHE A 222 20.89 6.36 27.63
C PHE A 222 20.42 7.10 28.88
N GLU A 223 19.54 6.49 29.67
CA GLU A 223 18.93 7.12 30.85
C GLU A 223 18.83 6.14 32.03
N PRO A 224 19.95 5.80 32.71
CA PRO A 224 19.98 4.79 33.76
C PRO A 224 19.07 5.10 34.96
N ALA A 225 19.05 6.36 35.41
CA ALA A 225 18.27 6.76 36.58
C ALA A 225 16.75 6.68 36.32
N TRP A 226 16.31 7.17 35.17
CA TRP A 226 14.90 7.09 34.75
C TRP A 226 14.46 5.65 34.56
N ALA A 227 15.23 4.85 33.83
CA ALA A 227 14.90 3.46 33.54
C ALA A 227 14.79 2.62 34.83
N ASN A 228 15.71 2.81 35.77
CA ASN A 228 15.67 2.13 37.08
C ASN A 228 14.44 2.55 37.88
N GLY A 229 14.08 3.84 37.88
CA GLY A 229 12.85 4.32 38.54
C GLY A 229 11.58 3.71 37.94
N LYS A 230 11.52 3.55 36.62
CA LYS A 230 10.39 2.87 35.94
C LYS A 230 10.37 1.37 36.20
N LEU A 231 11.53 0.71 36.26
CA LEU A 231 11.63 -0.71 36.61
C LEU A 231 11.16 -0.97 38.05
N SER A 232 11.49 -0.10 39.00
CA SER A 232 10.98 -0.21 40.38
C SER A 232 9.46 -0.10 40.43
N LYS A 233 8.87 0.86 39.71
CA LYS A 233 7.40 1.00 39.59
C LYS A 233 6.76 -0.23 38.95
N LEU A 234 7.40 -0.83 37.94
CA LEU A 234 6.91 -2.06 37.31
C LEU A 234 6.85 -3.24 38.31
N ILE A 235 7.82 -3.34 39.22
CA ILE A 235 7.84 -4.33 40.30
C ILE A 235 6.71 -4.05 41.31
N GLU A 236 6.50 -2.78 41.66
CA GLU A 236 5.44 -2.35 42.58
C GLU A 236 4.04 -2.71 42.07
N TYR A 237 3.82 -2.71 40.75
CA TYR A 237 2.52 -3.09 40.17
C TYR A 237 2.17 -4.58 40.30
N ASN A 238 3.12 -5.45 40.66
CA ASN A 238 2.91 -6.89 40.97
C ASN A 238 1.90 -7.63 40.05
N GLY A 239 1.99 -7.40 38.74
CA GLY A 239 1.11 -8.03 37.73
C GLY A 239 -0.15 -7.24 37.35
N ALA A 240 -0.56 -6.24 38.15
CA ALA A 240 -1.65 -5.31 37.83
C ALA A 240 -1.11 -4.04 37.17
N ILE A 241 -0.48 -4.20 36.01
CA ILE A 241 0.11 -3.09 35.26
C ILE A 241 -1.01 -2.17 34.76
N PRO A 242 -0.98 -0.85 35.08
CA PRO A 242 -1.97 0.08 34.56
C PRO A 242 -2.00 0.08 33.03
N SER A 243 -3.17 0.25 32.43
CA SER A 243 -3.32 0.33 30.97
C SER A 243 -2.54 1.49 30.33
N THR A 244 -2.12 2.48 31.14
CA THR A 244 -1.27 3.61 30.74
C THR A 244 0.22 3.30 30.76
N PHE A 245 0.65 2.18 31.35
CA PHE A 245 2.05 1.77 31.44
C PHE A 245 2.41 0.90 30.23
N THR A 246 2.43 1.53 29.05
CA THR A 246 2.74 0.89 27.77
C THR A 246 4.11 1.33 27.24
N LEU A 247 4.64 0.58 26.27
CA LEU A 247 5.89 0.96 25.59
C LEU A 247 5.79 2.35 24.92
N VAL A 248 4.64 2.68 24.33
CA VAL A 248 4.37 4.00 23.74
C VAL A 248 4.40 5.08 24.82
N GLY A 249 3.66 4.90 25.92
CA GLY A 249 3.64 5.87 27.01
C GLY A 249 5.00 6.09 27.69
N LEU A 250 5.85 5.05 27.71
CA LEU A 250 7.23 5.15 28.21
C LEU A 250 8.16 5.86 27.22
N ALA A 251 8.01 5.61 25.92
CA ALA A 251 8.79 6.27 24.89
C ALA A 251 8.45 7.76 24.79
N ASP A 252 7.17 8.12 24.91
CA ASP A 252 6.72 9.52 24.92
C ASP A 252 7.28 10.27 26.14
N ASP A 253 7.18 9.69 27.34
CA ASP A 253 7.72 10.26 28.58
C ASP A 253 9.25 10.46 28.50
N GLN A 254 9.96 9.53 27.84
CA GLN A 254 11.40 9.64 27.63
C GLN A 254 11.77 10.72 26.62
N GLN A 255 11.02 10.86 25.52
CA GLN A 255 11.20 11.97 24.57
C GLN A 255 11.02 13.32 25.28
N TYR A 256 9.94 13.50 26.07
CA TYR A 256 9.72 14.72 26.83
C TYR A 256 10.88 15.05 27.79
N GLN A 257 11.48 14.05 28.43
CA GLN A 257 12.61 14.28 29.33
C GLN A 257 13.90 14.67 28.58
N CYS A 258 14.20 14.03 27.45
CA CYS A 258 15.34 14.41 26.60
C CYS A 258 15.20 15.85 26.06
N TYR A 259 14.01 16.27 25.66
CA TYR A 259 13.75 17.64 25.23
C TYR A 259 13.79 18.65 26.40
N SER A 260 13.45 18.23 27.62
CA SER A 260 13.51 19.10 28.80
C SER A 260 14.93 19.34 29.32
N GLY A 261 15.89 18.48 28.96
CA GLY A 261 17.31 18.61 29.30
C GLY A 261 18.11 19.53 28.36
N SER A 262 17.58 19.82 27.16
CA SER A 262 18.13 20.80 26.22
C SER A 262 17.46 22.16 26.47
N THR A 263 18.20 23.09 27.06
CA THR A 263 17.73 24.47 27.27
C THR A 263 17.71 25.20 25.93
N GLY A 264 16.68 24.95 25.12
CA GLY A 264 16.44 25.69 23.88
C GLY A 264 15.70 24.89 22.83
N LEU A 265 14.36 24.87 22.90
CA LEU A 265 13.42 24.87 21.75
C LEU A 265 11.96 24.64 22.22
N LYS A 266 11.46 25.52 23.10
CA LYS A 266 10.03 25.56 23.50
C LYS A 266 9.11 26.23 22.46
N GLN A 267 9.40 26.15 21.15
CA GLN A 267 8.66 26.95 20.16
C GLN A 267 8.09 26.22 18.94
N LEU A 268 8.10 24.88 18.89
CA LEU A 268 7.54 24.15 17.74
C LEU A 268 6.40 23.16 18.07
N GLN A 269 5.84 23.22 19.29
CA GLN A 269 4.68 22.39 19.66
C GLN A 269 3.36 23.17 19.70
N GLN A 270 3.30 24.37 19.12
CA GLN A 270 2.10 25.22 19.09
C GLN A 270 1.45 25.37 17.71
N GLN A 271 1.75 24.47 16.74
CA GLN A 271 1.17 24.54 15.38
C GLN A 271 0.43 23.29 14.88
N HIS A 272 0.13 22.30 15.74
CA HIS A 272 -0.72 21.17 15.35
C HIS A 272 -1.88 20.91 16.32
N GLU A 273 -2.47 21.98 16.83
CA GLU A 273 -3.85 21.98 17.33
C GLU A 273 -4.64 23.10 16.65
N VAL A 274 -5.01 22.88 15.39
CA VAL A 274 -6.25 23.35 14.74
C VAL A 274 -6.71 22.24 13.80
#